data_AF-A0A2H0RXL1-F1
#
_entry.id   AF-A0A2H0RXL1-F1
#
_cell.length_a   1.000
_cell.length_b   1.000
_cell.length_c   1.000
_cell.angle_alpha   90.00
_cell.angle_beta   90.00
_cell.angle_gamma   90.00
#
_symmetry.space_group_name_H-M   'P 1'
#
loop_
_entity.id
_entity.type
_entity.pdbx_description
1 polymer ?
#
loop_
_entity_poly.entity_id
_entity_poly.type
_entity_poly.pdbx_seq_one_letter_code
_entity_poly.pdbx_strand_id
1 'polypeptide(L)' 'MKPKKIQDRLARKRRIRGKVRGTAKRPRMSVHRSLTQIVVQLIDDDTSKTLVTATT' A
#
# COMPACT_ATOMS: atom_id res chain seq x y z
N MET A 1 -18.88 -7.50 -9.77
CA MET A 1 -17.89 -8.55 -9.41
C MET A 1 -16.48 -7.98 -9.65
N LYS A 2 -15.59 -7.89 -8.65
CA LYS A 2 -14.23 -7.38 -8.90
C LYS A 2 -13.43 -8.44 -9.69
N PRO A 3 -12.64 -8.06 -10.70
CA PRO A 3 -11.88 -9.00 -11.51
C PRO A 3 -10.89 -9.80 -10.64
N LYS A 4 -10.68 -11.08 -10.99
CA LYS A 4 -9.84 -12.04 -10.25
C LYS A 4 -8.46 -11.47 -9.89
N LYS A 5 -7.83 -10.77 -10.83
CA LYS A 5 -6.53 -10.10 -10.66
C LYS A 5 -6.51 -9.07 -9.51
N ILE A 6 -7.60 -8.31 -9.33
CA ILE A 6 -7.71 -7.34 -8.22
C ILE A 6 -7.87 -8.09 -6.89
N GLN A 7 -8.67 -9.14 -6.85
CA GLN A 7 -8.88 -9.95 -5.64
C GLN A 7 -7.57 -10.60 -5.18
N ASP A 8 -6.82 -11.23 -6.09
CA ASP A 8 -5.54 -11.85 -5.78
C ASP A 8 -4.51 -10.83 -5.26
N ARG A 9 -4.51 -9.62 -5.83
CA ARG A 9 -3.66 -8.51 -5.38
C ARG A 9 -4.03 -8.06 -3.97
N LEU A 10 -5.32 -7.94 -3.65
CA LEU A 10 -5.79 -7.55 -2.32
C LEU A 10 -5.48 -8.65 -1.28
N ALA A 11 -5.65 -9.92 -1.64
CA ALA A 11 -5.31 -11.05 -0.77
C ALA A 11 -3.80 -11.06 -0.43
N ARG A 12 -2.92 -10.84 -1.42
CA ARG A 12 -1.48 -10.69 -1.18
C ARG A 12 -1.17 -9.48 -0.30
N LYS A 13 -1.76 -8.31 -0.56
CA LYS A 13 -1.57 -7.12 0.29
C LYS A 13 -1.99 -7.39 1.74
N ARG A 14 -3.10 -8.09 1.97
CA ARG A 14 -3.55 -8.47 3.32
C ARG A 14 -2.54 -9.39 4.02
N ARG A 15 -2.04 -10.41 3.34
CA ARG A 15 -1.02 -11.32 3.89
C ARG A 15 0.27 -10.59 4.28
N ILE A 16 0.75 -9.69 3.42
CA ILE A 16 1.96 -8.91 3.68
C ILE A 16 1.75 -7.98 4.88
N ARG A 17 0.59 -7.32 4.99
CA ARG A 17 0.25 -6.45 6.13
C ARG A 17 0.17 -7.19 7.48
N GLY A 18 -0.01 -8.52 7.48
CA GLY A 18 0.10 -9.32 8.69
C GLY A 18 1.52 -9.42 9.26
N LYS A 19 2.56 -9.18 8.43
CA LYS A 19 3.97 -9.18 8.84
C LYS A 19 4.60 -7.79 8.83
N VAL A 20 4.15 -6.91 7.94
CA VAL A 20 4.70 -5.59 7.70
C VAL A 20 3.73 -4.53 8.23
N ARG A 21 4.10 -3.91 9.35
CA ARG A 21 3.43 -2.75 9.94
C ARG A 21 4.39 -1.56 9.93
N GLY A 22 3.88 -0.39 9.57
CA GLY A 22 4.61 0.87 9.61
C GLY A 22 4.28 1.67 10.86
N THR A 23 5.30 2.30 11.44
CA THR A 23 5.17 3.24 12.56
C THR A 23 5.67 4.62 12.12
N ALA A 24 5.44 5.68 12.91
CA ALA A 24 5.92 7.02 12.59
C ALA A 24 7.44 7.10 12.28
N LYS A 25 8.27 6.29 12.95
CA LYS A 25 9.73 6.22 12.71
C LYS A 25 10.09 5.42 11.45
N ARG A 26 9.26 4.45 11.09
CA ARG A 26 9.45 3.56 9.93
C ARG A 26 8.10 3.33 9.25
N PRO A 27 7.62 4.30 8.45
CA PRO A 27 6.31 4.22 7.83
C PRO A 27 6.25 3.10 6.78
N ARG A 28 5.08 2.51 6.59
CA ARG A 28 4.84 1.47 5.61
C ARG A 28 4.68 2.09 4.24
N MET A 29 5.52 1.68 3.30
CA MET A 29 5.37 2.06 1.90
C MET A 29 4.32 1.19 1.20
N SER A 30 3.36 1.81 0.50
CA SER A 30 2.41 1.12 -0.37
C SER A 30 2.56 1.59 -1.80
N VAL A 31 2.77 0.64 -2.71
CA VAL A 31 2.85 0.91 -4.15
C VAL A 31 1.55 0.48 -4.83
N HIS A 32 1.08 1.31 -5.75
CA HIS A 32 0.06 1.00 -6.72
C HIS A 32 0.58 1.29 -8.13
N ARG A 33 0.63 0.26 -8.97
CA ARG A 33 1.04 0.35 -10.37
C ARG A 33 -0.17 0.23 -11.28
N SER A 34 -0.36 1.22 -12.15
CA SER A 34 -1.25 1.15 -13.31
C SER A 34 -0.45 0.93 -14.60
N LEU A 35 -1.11 0.99 -15.74
CA LEU A 35 -0.44 0.97 -17.05
C LEU A 35 0.27 2.29 -17.35
N THR A 36 -0.21 3.39 -16.78
CA THR A 36 0.22 4.76 -17.10
C THR A 36 1.20 5.32 -16.07
N GLN A 37 1.01 5.00 -14.79
CA GLN A 37 1.71 5.65 -13.69
C GLN A 37 1.95 4.69 -12.53
N ILE A 38 2.92 5.04 -11.69
CA ILE A 38 3.20 4.36 -10.43
C ILE A 38 2.99 5.37 -9.32
N VAL A 39 2.13 4.99 -8.38
CA VAL A 39 1.81 5.79 -7.20
C VAL A 39 2.38 5.10 -5.98
N VAL A 40 3.09 5.86 -5.15
CA VAL A 40 3.71 5.41 -3.91
C VAL A 40 3.22 6.26 -2.75
N GLN A 41 2.86 5.61 -1.64
CA GLN A 41 2.41 6.26 -0.41
C GLN A 41 3.23 5.75 0.77
N LEU A 42 3.69 6.66 1.63
CA LEU A 42 4.23 6.33 2.96
C LEU A 42 3.14 6.55 4.00
N ILE A 43 2.79 5.48 4.71
CA ILE A 43 1.66 5.46 5.64
C ILE A 43 2.16 5.09 7.03
N ASP A 44 1.76 5.85 8.03
CA ASP A 44 1.87 5.45 9.44
C ASP A 44 0.61 4.65 9.81
N ASP A 45 0.76 3.38 10.18
CA ASP A 45 -0.37 2.51 10.48
C ASP A 45 -0.94 2.76 11.89
N ASP A 46 -0.19 3.42 12.80
CA ASP A 46 -0.66 3.74 14.16
C ASP A 46 -1.66 4.89 14.13
N THR A 47 -1.33 5.97 13.43
CA THR A 47 -2.21 7.12 13.24
C THR A 47 -3.12 6.98 12.01
N SER A 48 -2.89 5.93 11.20
CA SER A 48 -3.56 5.71 9.91
C SER A 48 -3.47 6.90 8.95
N LYS A 49 -2.38 7.70 9.05
CA LYS A 49 -2.14 8.87 8.21
C LYS A 49 -1.13 8.58 7.11
N THR A 50 -1.41 9.08 5.92
CA THR A 50 -0.43 9.13 4.83
C THR A 50 0.49 10.32 5.05
N LEU A 51 1.78 10.06 5.21
CA LEU A 51 2.80 11.09 5.46
C LEU A 51 3.24 11.74 4.15
N VAL A 52 3.45 10.92 3.11
CA VAL A 52 3.96 11.36 1.81
C VAL A 52 3.29 10.57 0.71
N THR A 53 2.98 11.23 -0.40
CA THR A 53 2.57 10.59 -1.65
C THR A 53 3.46 11.08 -2.78
N ALA A 54 3.91 10.15 -3.63
CA ALA A 54 4.65 10.46 -4.84
C ALA A 54 4.01 9.70 -6.02
N THR A 55 3.97 10.34 -7.19
CA THR A 55 3.55 9.70 -8.44
C THR A 55 4.58 9.99 -9.52
N THR A 56 4.78 9.02 -10.40
CA THR A 56 5.41 9.24 -11.70
C THR A 56 4.35 9.67 -12.71
#